data_AF-A0A4Y1RCJ5-F1
#
_entry.id   AF-A0A4Y1RCJ5-F1
#
_cell.length_a   1.000
_cell.length_b   1.000
_cell.length_c   1.000
_cell.angle_alpha   90.00
_cell.angle_beta   90.00
_cell.angle_gamma   90.00
#
_symmetry.space_group_name_H-M   'P 1'
#
loop_
_entity.id
_entity.type
_entity.pdbx_description
1 polymer ?
#
loop_
_entity_poly.entity_id
_entity_poly.type
_entity_poly.pdbx_seq_one_letter_code
_entity_poly.pdbx_strand_id
1 'polypeptide(L)'
;MSGTRLEQQLKNFIRSLREQGILDHRFNQMKELENATPGLVMEVITLVLRDGDAGIEELTRNLRQRDINYPKVADLAHKLKGIGSSVGGCRVSAACVELRQASNAKNKQRCLADTQSNVNILSCGKV
;
A
#
# COMPACT_ATOMS: atom_id res chain seq x y z
N MET A 1 8.49 25.64 20.21
CA MET A 1 9.53 25.11 19.30
C MET A 1 9.36 23.59 19.14
N SER A 2 8.25 23.14 18.53
CA SER A 2 7.83 21.72 18.52
C SER A 2 7.63 21.14 17.11
N GLY A 3 7.70 21.96 16.04
CA GLY A 3 7.51 21.51 14.65
C GLY A 3 8.67 20.68 14.09
N THR A 4 9.91 20.92 14.55
CA THR A 4 11.11 20.29 14.01
C THR A 4 11.20 18.78 14.29
N ARG A 5 10.72 18.31 15.45
CA ARG A 5 10.80 16.88 15.81
C ARG A 5 9.88 16.01 14.97
N LEU A 6 8.66 16.49 14.69
CA LEU A 6 7.68 15.79 13.87
C LEU A 6 8.12 15.76 12.40
N GLU A 7 8.66 16.86 11.89
CA GLU A 7 9.26 16.92 10.56
C GLU A 7 10.45 15.98 10.40
N GLN A 8 11.31 15.87 11.42
CA GLN A 8 12.44 14.93 11.41
C GLN A 8 11.95 13.48 11.40
N GLN A 9 10.97 13.14 12.24
CA GLN A 9 10.37 11.80 12.28
C GLN A 9 9.75 11.44 10.94
N LEU A 10 9.00 12.36 10.34
CA LEU A 10 8.40 12.18 9.03
C LEU A 10 9.45 11.99 7.92
N LYS A 11 10.53 12.80 7.92
CA LYS A 11 11.63 12.65 6.96
C LYS A 11 12.34 11.31 7.11
N ASN A 12 12.55 10.83 8.34
CA ASN A 12 13.15 9.52 8.61
C ASN A 12 12.21 8.39 8.18
N PHE A 13 10.92 8.56 8.41
CA PHE A 13 9.88 7.60 8.03
C PHE A 13 9.76 7.47 6.50
N ILE A 14 9.66 8.59 5.78
CA ILE A 14 9.67 8.62 4.31
C ILE A 14 10.93 7.95 3.74
N ARG A 15 12.10 8.19 4.36
CA ARG A 15 13.36 7.56 3.96
C ARG A 15 13.32 6.04 4.13
N SER A 16 12.80 5.55 5.26
CA SER A 16 12.61 4.12 5.52
C SER A 16 11.68 3.48 4.49
N LEU A 17 10.57 4.13 4.15
CA LEU A 17 9.68 3.66 3.08
C LEU A 17 10.39 3.58 1.72
N ARG A 18 11.32 4.49 1.45
CA ARG A 18 12.13 4.51 0.23
C ARG A 18 13.14 3.37 0.17
N GLU A 19 13.91 3.19 1.25
CA GLU A 19 14.92 2.13 1.39
C GLU A 19 14.29 0.74 1.29
N GLN A 20 13.04 0.61 1.75
CA GLN A 20 12.28 -0.63 1.65
C GLN A 20 11.62 -0.85 0.28
N GLY A 21 11.75 0.08 -0.67
CA GLY A 21 11.13 -0.01 -2.01
C GLY A 21 9.61 0.17 -2.01
N ILE A 22 9.07 0.82 -0.97
CA ILE A 22 7.66 1.18 -0.83
C ILE A 22 7.37 2.53 -1.51
N LEU A 23 8.36 3.41 -1.61
CA LEU A 23 8.28 4.66 -2.38
C LEU A 23 9.36 4.66 -3.46
N ASP A 24 8.97 4.86 -4.73
CA ASP A 24 9.89 4.92 -5.86
C ASP A 24 10.15 6.36 -6.33
N HIS A 25 10.73 6.51 -7.52
CA HIS A 25 10.99 7.80 -8.16
C HIS A 25 9.75 8.70 -8.32
N ARG A 26 8.53 8.15 -8.38
CA ARG A 26 7.26 8.92 -8.44
C ARG A 26 7.01 9.72 -7.17
N PHE A 27 7.56 9.28 -6.03
CA PHE A 27 7.52 10.07 -4.81
C PHE A 27 8.29 11.40 -4.94
N ASN A 28 9.35 11.45 -5.76
CA ASN A 28 10.05 12.72 -6.04
C ASN A 28 9.16 13.70 -6.80
N GLN A 29 8.36 13.22 -7.76
CA GLN A 29 7.43 14.07 -8.51
C GLN A 29 6.37 14.67 -7.56
N MET A 30 5.90 13.89 -6.59
CA MET A 30 4.99 14.37 -5.55
C MET A 30 5.65 15.41 -4.63
N LYS A 31 6.93 15.24 -4.31
CA LYS A 31 7.74 16.22 -3.58
C LYS A 31 7.96 17.53 -4.34
N GLU A 32 8.12 17.47 -5.66
CA GLU A 32 8.22 18.66 -6.52
C GLU A 32 6.91 19.46 -6.53
N LEU A 33 5.77 18.77 -6.52
CA LEU A 33 4.43 19.39 -6.43
C LEU A 33 4.13 20.02 -5.07
N GLU A 34 4.76 19.54 -3.99
CA GLU A 34 4.59 20.10 -2.63
C GLU A 34 5.03 21.57 -2.53
N ASN A 35 5.98 22.00 -3.37
CA ASN A 35 6.39 23.41 -3.42
C ASN A 35 5.25 24.34 -3.88
N ALA A 36 4.31 23.84 -4.68
CA ALA A 36 3.12 24.57 -5.13
C ALA A 36 1.88 24.25 -4.29
N THR A 37 1.88 23.16 -3.53
CA THR A 37 0.75 22.71 -2.70
C THR A 37 1.27 22.20 -1.35
N PRO A 38 1.45 23.10 -0.37
CA PRO A 38 1.92 22.72 0.96
C PRO A 38 1.05 21.63 1.60
N GLY A 39 1.65 20.56 2.10
CA GLY A 39 0.94 19.46 2.76
C GLY A 39 0.43 18.34 1.84
N LEU A 40 0.58 18.48 0.51
CA LEU A 40 0.16 17.46 -0.46
C LEU A 40 0.75 16.07 -0.15
N VAL A 41 2.04 16.00 0.20
CA VAL A 41 2.70 14.72 0.50
C VAL A 41 2.09 14.07 1.73
N MET A 42 1.78 14.85 2.77
CA MET A 42 1.14 14.34 3.99
C MET A 42 -0.27 13.83 3.73
N GLU A 43 -1.06 14.58 2.95
CA GLU A 43 -2.41 14.20 2.60
C GLU A 43 -2.43 12.90 1.78
N VAL A 44 -1.55 12.77 0.79
CA VAL A 44 -1.47 11.58 -0.05
C VAL A 44 -0.99 10.36 0.74
N ILE A 45 0.04 10.49 1.59
CA ILE A 45 0.48 9.38 2.45
C ILE A 45 -0.65 8.95 3.38
N THR A 46 -1.37 9.90 3.98
CA THR A 46 -2.50 9.61 4.88
C THR A 46 -3.62 8.87 4.15
N LEU A 47 -3.95 9.32 2.93
CA LEU A 47 -4.95 8.69 2.08
C LEU A 47 -4.57 7.25 1.71
N VAL A 48 -3.33 7.04 1.30
CA VAL A 48 -2.80 5.72 0.92
C VAL A 48 -2.80 4.75 2.10
N LEU A 49 -2.43 5.21 3.30
CA LEU A 49 -2.48 4.38 4.50
C LEU A 49 -3.91 3.98 4.84
N ARG A 50 -4.85 4.95 4.83
CA ARG A 50 -6.26 4.71 5.15
C ARG A 50 -6.91 3.75 4.16
N ASP A 51 -6.75 4.01 2.86
CA ASP A 51 -7.37 3.22 1.81
C ASP A 51 -6.69 1.84 1.66
N GLY A 52 -5.37 1.77 1.94
CA GLY A 52 -4.61 0.52 2.03
C GLY A 52 -5.08 -0.38 3.17
N ASP A 53 -5.21 0.16 4.38
CA ASP A 53 -5.72 -0.58 5.56
C ASP A 53 -7.13 -1.13 5.29
N ALA A 54 -8.04 -0.31 4.77
CA ALA A 54 -9.40 -0.72 4.42
C ALA A 54 -9.42 -1.85 3.36
N GLY A 55 -8.58 -1.75 2.34
CA GLY A 55 -8.46 -2.78 1.31
C GLY A 55 -7.92 -4.11 1.83
N ILE A 56 -6.92 -4.08 2.73
CA ILE A 56 -6.38 -5.26 3.40
C ILE A 56 -7.45 -5.93 4.28
N GLU A 57 -8.19 -5.15 5.05
CA GLU A 57 -9.24 -5.67 5.92
C GLU A 57 -10.33 -6.37 5.10
N GLU A 58 -10.76 -5.74 4.00
CA GLU A 58 -11.75 -6.32 3.10
C GLU A 58 -11.25 -7.60 2.42
N LEU A 59 -9.98 -7.64 1.98
CA LEU A 59 -9.35 -8.85 1.46
C LEU A 59 -9.33 -9.97 2.48
N THR A 60 -8.87 -9.68 3.70
CA THR A 60 -8.78 -10.63 4.80
C THR A 60 -10.16 -11.22 5.12
N ARG A 61 -11.20 -10.38 5.14
CA ARG A 61 -12.58 -10.83 5.35
C ARG A 61 -13.06 -11.76 4.25
N ASN A 62 -12.83 -11.43 2.98
CA ASN A 62 -13.23 -12.27 1.84
C ASN A 62 -12.53 -13.63 1.85
N LEU A 63 -11.24 -13.69 2.20
CA LEU A 63 -10.46 -14.94 2.20
C LEU A 63 -10.75 -15.86 3.39
N ARG A 64 -11.30 -15.32 4.48
CA ARG A 64 -11.76 -16.10 5.64
C ARG A 64 -13.07 -16.85 5.39
N GLN A 65 -13.83 -16.47 4.36
CA GLN A 65 -15.08 -17.15 4.03
C GLN A 65 -14.83 -18.59 3.53
N ARG A 66 -15.83 -19.46 3.73
CA ARG A 66 -15.81 -20.83 3.23
C ARG A 66 -15.81 -20.82 1.70
N ASP A 67 -16.74 -20.06 1.13
CA ASP A 67 -16.86 -19.81 -0.31
C ASP A 67 -16.27 -18.44 -0.64
N ILE A 68 -15.11 -18.43 -1.28
CA ILE A 68 -14.39 -17.20 -1.60
C ILE A 68 -14.97 -16.56 -2.86
N ASN A 69 -15.31 -15.28 -2.77
CA ASN A 69 -15.64 -14.46 -3.93
C ASN A 69 -14.34 -14.01 -4.64
N TYR A 70 -13.76 -14.89 -5.45
CA TYR A 70 -12.52 -14.63 -6.18
C TYR A 70 -12.56 -13.39 -7.10
N PRO A 71 -13.66 -13.10 -7.83
CA PRO A 71 -13.80 -11.85 -8.57
C PRO A 71 -13.61 -10.62 -7.67
N LYS A 72 -14.23 -10.61 -6.49
CA LYS A 72 -14.08 -9.52 -5.52
C LYS A 72 -12.65 -9.39 -4.99
N VAL A 73 -11.96 -10.50 -4.74
CA VAL A 73 -10.53 -10.50 -4.33
C VAL A 73 -9.65 -9.92 -5.45
N ALA A 74 -9.91 -10.27 -6.70
CA ALA A 74 -9.19 -9.72 -7.86
C ALA A 74 -9.40 -8.20 -8.02
N ASP A 75 -10.62 -7.71 -7.80
CA ASP A 75 -10.95 -6.28 -7.82
C ASP A 75 -10.25 -5.51 -6.71
N LEU A 76 -10.21 -6.07 -5.50
CA LEU A 76 -9.50 -5.48 -4.36
C LEU A 76 -8.00 -5.43 -4.60
N ALA A 77 -7.41 -6.51 -5.15
CA ALA A 77 -6.01 -6.52 -5.55
C ALA A 77 -5.70 -5.45 -6.60
N HIS A 78 -6.59 -5.24 -7.57
CA HIS A 78 -6.43 -4.19 -8.57
C HIS A 78 -6.46 -2.77 -7.97
N LYS A 79 -7.38 -2.52 -7.03
CA LYS A 79 -7.46 -1.24 -6.30
C LYS A 79 -6.20 -0.98 -5.48
N LEU A 80 -5.74 -1.97 -4.71
CA LEU A 80 -4.52 -1.85 -3.90
C LEU A 80 -3.28 -1.64 -4.77
N LYS A 81 -3.21 -2.27 -5.96
CA LYS A 81 -2.17 -1.97 -6.95
C LYS A 81 -2.20 -0.51 -7.36
N GLY A 82 -3.38 0.05 -7.64
CA GLY A 82 -3.55 1.46 -8.00
C GLY A 82 -3.07 2.41 -6.90
N ILE A 83 -3.46 2.12 -5.65
CA ILE A 83 -3.04 2.88 -4.46
C ILE A 83 -1.52 2.77 -4.25
N GLY A 84 -0.93 1.58 -4.39
CA GLY A 84 0.52 1.40 -4.34
C GLY A 84 1.23 2.17 -5.45
N SER A 85 0.73 2.09 -6.69
CA SER A 85 1.35 2.74 -7.85
C SER A 85 1.33 4.28 -7.78
N SER A 86 0.33 4.89 -7.11
CA SER A 86 0.21 6.36 -7.03
C SER A 86 1.27 7.01 -6.14
N VAL A 87 1.86 6.25 -5.21
CA VAL A 87 2.97 6.70 -4.34
C VAL A 87 4.31 6.07 -4.71
N GLY A 88 4.35 5.24 -5.75
CA GLY A 88 5.57 4.56 -6.16
C GLY A 88 5.87 3.24 -5.42
N GLY A 89 4.87 2.59 -4.85
CA GLY A 89 4.96 1.28 -4.22
C GLY A 89 5.11 0.15 -5.23
N CYS A 90 6.33 -0.08 -5.70
CA CYS A 90 6.65 -1.18 -6.63
C CYS A 90 6.34 -2.54 -5.99
N ARG A 91 6.67 -2.71 -4.70
CA ARG A 91 6.48 -3.97 -3.96
C ARG A 91 5.02 -4.29 -3.69
N VAL A 92 4.23 -3.32 -3.24
CA VAL A 92 2.78 -3.47 -3.06
C VAL A 92 2.13 -3.78 -4.41
N SER A 93 2.53 -3.06 -5.46
CA SER A 93 2.03 -3.30 -6.81
C SER A 93 2.33 -4.71 -7.32
N ALA A 94 3.55 -5.22 -7.07
CA ALA A 94 3.94 -6.59 -7.44
C ALA A 94 3.14 -7.64 -6.65
N ALA A 95 3.04 -7.50 -5.33
CA ALA A 95 2.28 -8.40 -4.48
C ALA A 95 0.77 -8.40 -4.83
N CYS A 96 0.23 -7.26 -5.28
CA CYS A 96 -1.14 -7.18 -5.80
C CYS A 96 -1.32 -7.86 -7.16
N VAL A 97 -0.30 -7.88 -8.01
CA VAL A 97 -0.32 -8.64 -9.28
C VAL A 97 -0.35 -10.13 -8.99
N GLU A 98 0.49 -10.62 -8.07
CA GLU A 98 0.51 -12.02 -7.65
C GLU A 98 -0.83 -12.43 -7.03
N LEU A 99 -1.37 -11.62 -6.11
CA LEU A 99 -2.67 -11.86 -5.50
C LEU A 99 -3.80 -11.96 -6.55
N ARG A 100 -3.77 -11.13 -7.58
CA ARG A 100 -4.74 -11.19 -8.68
C ARG A 100 -4.60 -12.46 -9.50
N GLN A 101 -3.37 -12.91 -9.77
CA GLN A 101 -3.12 -14.19 -10.45
C GLN A 101 -3.62 -15.37 -9.62
N ALA A 102 -3.32 -15.40 -8.31
CA ALA A 102 -3.81 -16.42 -7.39
C ALA A 102 -5.34 -16.45 -7.33
N SER A 103 -5.97 -15.28 -7.35
CA SER A 103 -7.43 -15.13 -7.35
C SER A 103 -8.06 -15.69 -8.63
N ASN A 104 -7.49 -15.35 -9.79
CA ASN A 104 -7.94 -15.88 -11.09
C ASN A 104 -7.77 -17.40 -11.18
N ALA A 105 -6.71 -17.94 -10.58
CA ALA A 105 -6.47 -19.38 -10.47
C ALA A 105 -7.34 -20.07 -9.40
N LYS A 106 -8.17 -19.33 -8.67
CA LYS A 106 -8.99 -19.81 -7.54
C LYS A 106 -8.18 -20.56 -6.48
N ASN A 107 -6.93 -20.16 -6.27
CA ASN A 107 -6.03 -20.84 -5.33
C ASN A 107 -6.08 -20.17 -3.95
N LYS A 108 -6.89 -20.72 -3.03
CA LYS A 108 -7.09 -20.18 -1.68
C LYS A 108 -5.78 -20.04 -0.89
N GLN A 109 -4.91 -21.05 -0.92
CA GLN A 109 -3.65 -21.01 -0.16
C GLN A 109 -2.72 -19.92 -0.67
N ARG A 110 -2.60 -19.76 -1.99
CA ARG A 110 -1.79 -18.67 -2.57
C ARG A 110 -2.40 -17.30 -2.27
N CYS A 111 -3.72 -17.14 -2.38
CA CYS A 111 -4.36 -15.88 -1.99
C CYS A 111 -4.10 -15.50 -0.52
N LEU A 112 -4.09 -16.48 0.40
CA LEU A 112 -3.77 -16.24 1.81
C LEU A 112 -2.30 -15.82 2.01
N ALA A 113 -1.37 -16.51 1.35
CA ALA A 113 0.05 -16.15 1.40
C ALA A 113 0.33 -14.76 0.82
N ASP A 114 -0.25 -14.45 -0.35
CA ASP A 114 -0.08 -13.16 -1.02
C ASP A 114 -0.73 -12.02 -0.22
N THR A 115 -1.87 -12.28 0.44
CA THR A 115 -2.50 -11.30 1.34
C THR A 115 -1.63 -11.02 2.55
N GLN A 116 -1.02 -12.05 3.16
CA GLN A 116 -0.07 -11.87 4.26
C GLN A 116 1.19 -11.09 3.83
N SER A 117 1.66 -11.29 2.60
CA SER A 117 2.75 -10.50 2.01
C SER A 117 2.36 -9.02 1.86
N ASN A 118 1.15 -8.73 1.33
CA ASN A 118 0.62 -7.37 1.22
C ASN A 118 0.45 -6.69 2.59
N VAL A 119 -0.03 -7.42 3.60
CA VAL A 119 -0.11 -6.95 5.00
C VAL A 119 1.27 -6.53 5.48
N ASN A 120 2.29 -7.38 5.34
CA ASN A 120 3.64 -7.10 5.84
C ASN A 120 4.29 -5.89 5.16
N ILE A 121 4.02 -5.66 3.87
CA ILE A 121 4.56 -4.52 3.14
C ILE A 121 3.89 -3.21 3.57
N LEU A 122 2.58 -3.21 3.78
CA LEU A 122 1.81 -2.03 4.18
C LEU A 122 1.92 -1.74 5.70
N SER A 123 2.13 -2.76 6.54
CA SER A 123 2.32 -2.61 7.99
C SER A 123 3.72 -2.13 8.37
N CYS A 124 4.73 -2.31 7.51
CA CYS A 124 6.09 -1.80 7.74
C CYS A 124 6.16 -0.25 7.76
N GLY A 125 5.07 0.42 7.37
CA GLY A 125 4.87 1.86 7.53
C GLY A 125 4.30 2.29 8.90
N LYS A 126 4.17 1.39 9.88
CA LYS A 126 3.72 1.72 11.24
C LYS A 126 4.90 1.56 12.21
N VAL A 127 5.83 2.52 12.22
CA VAL A 127 6.87 2.68 13.24
C VAL A 127 6.87 4.10 13.76
#